data_AF-A0A7Y3FY00-F1
#
_entry.id   AF-A0A7Y3FY00-F1
#
_cell.length_a   1.000
_cell.length_b   1.000
_cell.length_c   1.000
_cell.angle_alpha   90.00
_cell.angle_beta   90.00
_cell.angle_gamma   90.00
#
_symmetry.space_group_name_H-M   'P 1'
#
loop_
_entity.id
_entity.type
_entity.pdbx_description
1 polymer ?
#
loop_
_entity_poly.entity_id
_entity_poly.type
_entity_poly.pdbx_seq_one_letter_code
_entity_poly.pdbx_strand_id
1 'polypeptide(L)' 'MGLDPAVKKNWVEIQKKHDVPVNAIGVKIDSKDEKTLTVWREEGIDEFVKK' A
#
# COMPACT_ATOMS: atom_id res chain seq x y z
N MET A 1 -6.97 -8.04 12.44
CA MET A 1 -7.27 -6.59 12.53
C MET A 1 -7.35 -6.10 11.10
N GLY A 2 -8.54 -5.86 10.57
CA GLY A 2 -8.68 -5.33 9.22
C GLY A 2 -8.32 -3.86 9.21
N LEU A 3 -7.66 -3.41 8.14
CA LEU A 3 -7.47 -1.99 7.90
C LEU A 3 -8.80 -1.27 7.80
N ASP A 4 -8.86 -0.05 8.31
CA ASP A 4 -10.06 0.76 8.16
C ASP A 4 -10.38 0.92 6.66
N PRO A 5 -11.63 0.68 6.22
CA PRO A 5 -12.00 0.74 4.80
C PRO A 5 -11.69 2.08 4.14
N ALA A 6 -11.76 3.20 4.89
CA ALA A 6 -11.41 4.52 4.38
C ALA A 6 -9.91 4.64 4.12
N VAL A 7 -9.09 4.10 5.03
CA VAL A 7 -7.63 4.08 4.87
C VAL A 7 -7.25 3.19 3.69
N LYS A 8 -7.86 2.00 3.55
CA LYS A 8 -7.62 1.12 2.41
C LYS A 8 -7.94 1.80 1.08
N LYS A 9 -9.11 2.44 0.98
CA LYS A 9 -9.52 3.15 -0.23
C LYS A 9 -8.51 4.26 -0.59
N ASN A 10 -8.12 5.08 0.39
CA ASN A 10 -7.14 6.14 0.18
C ASN A 10 -5.77 5.58 -0.23
N TRP A 11 -5.32 4.51 0.42
CA TRP A 11 -4.06 3.85 0.13
C TRP A 11 -4.04 3.31 -1.30
N VAL A 12 -5.11 2.67 -1.77
CA VAL A 12 -5.23 2.22 -3.17
C VAL A 12 -5.17 3.39 -4.15
N GLU A 13 -5.86 4.49 -3.87
CA GLU A 13 -5.81 5.70 -4.73
C GLU A 13 -4.41 6.30 -4.81
N ILE A 14 -3.68 6.27 -3.70
CA ILE A 14 -2.28 6.69 -3.64
C ILE A 14 -1.41 5.72 -4.43
N GLN A 15 -1.51 4.40 -4.19
CA GLN A 15 -0.72 3.38 -4.87
C GLN A 15 -0.85 3.46 -6.40
N LYS A 16 -2.06 3.69 -6.93
CA LYS A 16 -2.31 3.85 -8.37
C LYS A 16 -1.55 5.02 -9.02
N LYS A 17 -1.12 6.00 -8.23
CA LYS A 17 -0.34 7.17 -8.67
C LYS A 17 1.17 6.91 -8.63
N HIS A 18 1.61 5.81 -8.04
CA HIS A 18 3.02 5.48 -7.85
C HIS A 18 3.34 4.10 -8.45
N ASP A 19 4.44 4.03 -9.21
CA ASP A 19 4.93 2.78 -9.82
C ASP A 19 5.80 1.94 -8.84
N VAL A 20 5.82 2.33 -7.56
CA VAL A 20 6.60 1.68 -6.50
C VAL A 20 5.70 1.40 -5.30
N PRO A 21 6.01 0.39 -4.46
CA PRO A 21 5.26 0.14 -3.24
C PRO A 21 5.31 1.38 -2.33
N VAL A 22 4.14 1.95 -2.03
CA VAL A 22 3.98 3.09 -1.12
C VAL A 22 3.04 2.72 0.01
N ASN A 23 3.19 3.36 1.17
CA ASN A 23 2.33 3.15 2.32
C ASN A 23 1.06 4.02 2.23
N ALA A 24 0.20 3.95 3.25
CA ALA A 24 -1.09 4.65 3.29
C ALA A 24 -1.01 6.19 3.22
N ILE A 25 0.18 6.77 3.36
CA ILE A 25 0.45 8.20 3.27
C ILE A 25 1.25 8.58 2.01
N GLY A 26 1.54 7.63 1.12
CA GLY A 26 2.26 7.87 -0.15
C GLY A 26 3.77 7.92 -0.02
N VAL A 27 4.33 7.46 1.09
CA VAL A 27 5.77 7.30 1.25
C VAL A 27 6.15 5.91 0.75
N LYS A 28 7.22 5.82 -0.05
CA LYS A 28 7.76 4.54 -0.53
C LYS A 28 8.02 3.62 0.67
N ILE A 29 7.50 2.40 0.62
CA ILE A 29 7.76 1.40 1.65
C ILE A 29 9.21 0.95 1.49
N ASP A 30 9.99 1.09 2.54
CA ASP A 30 11.35 0.58 2.57
C ASP A 30 11.33 -0.95 2.67
N SER A 31 12.30 -1.62 2.03
CA SER A 31 12.38 -3.08 2.07
C SER A 31 12.60 -3.65 3.48
N LYS A 32 13.05 -2.82 4.44
CA LYS A 32 13.18 -3.17 5.85
C LYS A 32 11.86 -3.08 6.62
N ASP A 33 10.85 -2.43 6.06
CA ASP A 33 9.55 -2.21 6.70
C ASP A 33 8.60 -3.38 6.41
N GLU A 34 9.01 -4.55 6.90
CA GLU A 34 8.35 -5.84 6.61
C GLU A 34 6.87 -5.85 7.01
N LYS A 35 6.52 -5.16 8.10
CA LYS A 35 5.13 -5.07 8.57
C LYS A 35 4.25 -4.34 7.57
N THR A 36 4.70 -3.17 7.11
CA THR A 36 3.94 -2.36 6.15
C THR A 36 3.85 -3.07 4.80
N LEU A 37 4.94 -3.72 4.36
CA LEU A 37 4.97 -4.55 3.15
C LEU A 37 4.02 -5.75 3.24
N THR A 38 3.95 -6.41 4.39
CA THR A 38 3.07 -7.55 4.61
C THR A 38 1.61 -7.11 4.53
N VAL A 39 1.24 -6.07 5.28
CA VAL A 39 -0.11 -5.49 5.26
C VAL A 39 -0.50 -5.02 3.86
N TRP A 40 0.43 -4.38 3.14
CA TRP A 40 0.22 -3.92 1.78
C TRP A 40 -0.14 -5.06 0.81
N ARG A 41 0.52 -6.22 0.94
CA ARG A 41 0.19 -7.43 0.16
C ARG A 41 -1.08 -8.12 0.65
N GLU A 42 -1.26 -8.28 1.96
CA GLU A 42 -2.46 -8.93 2.53
C GLU A 42 -3.74 -8.16 2.16
N GLU A 43 -3.66 -6.83 2.06
CA GLU A 43 -4.77 -5.99 1.65
C GLU A 43 -4.98 -5.96 0.12
N GLY A 44 -4.11 -6.58 -0.68
CA GLY A 44 -4.17 -6.60 -2.14
C GLY A 44 -3.85 -5.26 -2.80
N ILE A 45 -3.06 -4.41 -2.12
CA ILE A 45 -2.72 -3.08 -2.63
C ILE A 45 -1.63 -3.20 -3.72
N ASP A 46 -0.85 -4.27 -3.69
CA ASP A 46 0.21 -4.55 -4.65
C ASP A 46 -0.29 -4.77 -6.08
N GLU A 47 -1.53 -5.22 -6.24
CA GLU A 47 -2.19 -5.39 -7.55
C GLU A 47 -2.35 -4.06 -8.31
N PHE A 48 -2.27 -2.93 -7.62
CA PHE A 48 -2.44 -1.59 -8.19
C PHE A 48 -1.12 -0.90 -8.57
N VAL A 49 0.03 -1.58 -8.39
CA VAL A 49 1.31 -1.10 -8.91
C VAL A 49 1.28 -1.18 -10.43
N LYS A 50 1.44 -0.04 -11.10
CA LYS A 50 1.59 -0.02 -12.56
C LYS A 50 2.90 -0.74 -12.94
N LYS A 51 2.80 -1.71 -13.85
CA LYS A 51 3.94 -2.38 -14.49
C LYS A 51 4.41 -1.60 -15.71
#